data_AF-A0A7C3VQJ5-F1
#
_entry.id   AF-A0A7C3VQJ5-F1
#
_cell.length_a   1.000
_cell.length_b   1.000
_cell.length_c   1.000
_cell.angle_alpha   90.00
_cell.angle_beta   90.00
_cell.angle_gamma   90.00
#
_symmetry.space_group_name_H-M   'P 1'
#
loop_
_entity.id
_entity.type
_entity.pdbx_description
1 polymer ?
#
loop_
_entity_poly.entity_id
_entity_poly.type
_entity_poly.pdbx_seq_one_letter_code
_entity_poly.pdbx_strand_id
1 'polypeptide(L)' 'MKINGIHHVAMIGSDYEKSKQFYAEILGLKIIAENYRLERASDSLDLQADPNRIELF' A
#
# COMPACT_ATOMS: atom_id res chain seq x y z
N MET A 1 -0.40 24.79 13.67
CA MET A 1 -0.16 23.42 13.16
C MET A 1 0.67 23.55 11.89
N LYS A 2 1.79 22.85 11.75
CA LYS A 2 2.62 22.85 10.52
C LYS A 2 2.50 21.49 9.83
N ILE A 3 2.45 21.49 8.50
CA ILE A 3 2.53 20.28 7.68
C ILE A 3 4.02 20.00 7.46
N ASN A 4 4.48 18.83 7.90
CA ASN A 4 5.92 18.50 7.91
C ASN A 4 6.32 17.54 6.79
N GLY A 5 5.36 16.96 6.07
CA GLY A 5 5.63 15.99 5.02
C GLY A 5 4.41 15.14 4.69
N ILE A 6 4.62 14.15 3.83
CA ILE A 6 3.63 13.13 3.49
C ILE A 6 3.80 11.97 4.47
N HIS A 7 2.70 11.42 4.98
CA HIS A 7 2.76 10.20 5.80
C HIS A 7 2.67 8.95 4.92
N HIS A 8 1.72 8.94 4.00
CA HIS A 8 1.50 7.86 3.06
C HIS A 8 0.74 8.35 1.82
N VAL A 9 0.76 7.54 0.77
CA VAL A 9 -0.09 7.70 -0.42
C VAL A 9 -0.96 6.46 -0.56
N ALA A 10 -2.27 6.66 -0.64
CA ALA A 10 -3.22 5.59 -0.88
C ALA A 10 -3.49 5.43 -2.39
N MET A 11 -3.56 4.20 -2.87
CA MET A 11 -3.84 3.86 -4.26
C MET A 11 -4.90 2.77 -4.34
N ILE A 12 -5.77 2.87 -5.34
CA ILE A 12 -6.76 1.83 -5.63
C ILE A 12 -6.34 1.17 -6.95
N GLY A 13 -5.99 -0.11 -6.89
CA GLY A 13 -5.66 -0.93 -8.04
C GLY A 13 -6.90 -1.58 -8.64
N SER A 14 -6.96 -1.69 -9.96
CA SER A 14 -8.03 -2.46 -10.62
C SER A 14 -7.86 -3.98 -10.47
N ASP A 15 -6.64 -4.42 -10.17
CA ASP A 15 -6.24 -5.81 -9.97
C ASP A 15 -5.23 -5.84 -8.81
N TYR A 16 -5.69 -6.33 -7.66
CA TYR A 16 -4.92 -6.34 -6.41
C TYR A 16 -3.65 -7.19 -6.55
N GLU A 17 -3.77 -8.40 -7.09
CA GLU A 17 -2.64 -9.34 -7.21
C GLU A 17 -1.57 -8.81 -8.15
N LYS A 18 -1.95 -8.26 -9.31
CA LYS A 18 -0.97 -7.64 -10.22
C LYS A 18 -0.27 -6.45 -9.57
N SER A 19 -1.01 -5.64 -8.82
CA SER A 19 -0.45 -4.47 -8.13
C SER A 19 0.51 -4.91 -7.02
N LYS A 20 0.10 -5.87 -6.19
CA LYS A 20 0.95 -6.47 -5.15
C LYS A 20 2.24 -7.04 -5.72
N GLN A 21 2.15 -7.83 -6.79
CA GLN A 21 3.32 -8.38 -7.47
C GLN A 21 4.26 -7.26 -7.95
N PHE A 22 3.73 -6.24 -8.60
CA PHE A 22 4.54 -5.13 -9.09
C PHE A 22 5.27 -4.41 -7.96
N TYR A 23 4.57 -4.01 -6.90
CA TYR A 23 5.17 -3.23 -5.83
C TYR A 23 6.06 -4.07 -4.90
N ALA A 24 5.66 -5.29 -4.54
CA ALA A 24 6.40 -6.13 -3.58
C ALA A 24 7.53 -6.94 -4.23
N GLU A 25 7.31 -7.50 -5.42
CA GLU A 25 8.29 -8.41 -6.06
C GLU A 25 9.15 -7.69 -7.09
N ILE A 26 8.54 -6.93 -8.01
CA ILE A 26 9.28 -6.29 -9.10
C ILE A 26 10.07 -5.09 -8.58
N LEU A 27 9.41 -4.22 -7.80
CA LEU A 27 10.06 -3.06 -7.18
C LEU A 27 10.76 -3.41 -5.85
N GLY A 28 10.47 -4.57 -5.26
CA GLY A 28 11.11 -5.02 -4.02
C GLY A 28 10.72 -4.23 -2.78
N LEU A 29 9.57 -3.54 -2.77
CA LEU A 29 9.11 -2.81 -1.60
C LEU A 29 8.72 -3.80 -0.50
N LYS A 30 9.12 -3.50 0.73
CA LYS A 30 8.83 -4.36 1.88
C LYS A 30 7.36 -4.25 2.26
N ILE A 31 6.67 -5.38 2.32
CA ILE A 31 5.32 -5.47 2.92
C ILE A 31 5.43 -5.23 4.43
N ILE A 32 4.68 -4.24 4.92
CA ILE A 32 4.56 -3.90 6.34
C ILE A 32 3.37 -4.62 6.95
N ALA A 33 2.22 -4.56 6.28
CA ALA A 33 0.98 -5.21 6.70
C ALA A 33 0.10 -5.54 5.50
N GLU A 34 -0.67 -6.61 5.61
CA GLU A 34 -1.67 -7.02 4.63
C GLU A 34 -2.92 -7.46 5.39
N ASN A 35 -4.06 -6.82 5.14
CA ASN A 35 -5.31 -7.08 5.86
C ASN A 35 -6.50 -7.15 4.90
N TYR A 36 -7.38 -8.13 5.14
CA TYR A 36 -8.67 -8.19 4.45
C TYR A 36 -9.73 -7.38 5.20
N ARG A 37 -10.40 -6.45 4.51
CA ARG A 37 -11.45 -5.59 5.09
C ARG A 37 -12.83 -6.17 4.77
N LEU A 38 -13.39 -6.91 5.71
CA LEU A 38 -14.69 -7.59 5.57
C LEU A 38 -15.82 -6.67 5.10
N GLU A 39 -15.92 -5.47 5.69
CA GLU A 39 -16.96 -4.48 5.38
C GLU A 39 -16.88 -3.92 3.95
N ARG A 40 -15.73 -4.03 3.28
CA ARG A 40 -15.50 -3.55 1.91
C ARG A 40 -15.24 -4.68 0.91
N ALA A 41 -15.18 -5.93 1.38
CA ALA A 41 -14.81 -7.10 0.59
C ALA A 41 -13.53 -6.87 -0.26
N SER A 42 -12.52 -6.28 0.36
CA SER A 42 -11.30 -5.81 -0.33
C SER A 42 -10.08 -5.92 0.57
N ASP A 43 -8.92 -6.16 -0.01
CA ASP A 43 -7.64 -6.17 0.69
C ASP A 43 -7.12 -4.75 0.93
N SER A 44 -6.12 -4.66 1.80
CA SER A 44 -5.38 -3.46 2.17
C SER A 44 -3.93 -3.86 2.40
N LEU A 45 -3.02 -3.35 1.56
CA LEU A 45 -1.61 -3.68 1.59
C LEU A 45 -0.77 -2.44 1.86
N ASP A 46 -0.07 -2.43 2.99
CA ASP A 46 0.88 -1.40 3.35
C ASP A 46 2.30 -1.81 2.93
N LEU A 47 2.96 -0.96 2.14
CA LEU A 47 4.31 -1.15 1.60
C LEU A 47 5.23 -0.01 2.04
N GLN A 48 6.45 -0.35 2.43
CA GLN A 48 7.47 0.63 2.83
C GLN A 48 8.07 1.33 1.59
N ALA A 49 7.96 2.66 1.54
CA ALA A 49 8.52 3.52 0.50
C ALA A 49 9.31 4.69 1.14
N ASP A 50 10.41 4.34 1.82
CA ASP A 50 11.24 5.21 2.67
C ASP A 50 11.37 6.66 2.16
N PRO A 51 10.98 7.69 2.97
CA PRO A 51 10.51 7.65 4.35
C PRO A 51 9.00 7.40 4.53
N ASN A 52 8.28 7.19 3.44
CA ASN A 52 6.82 7.16 3.41
C ASN A 52 6.29 5.72 3.30
N ARG A 53 4.96 5.62 3.22
CA ARG A 53 4.24 4.36 2.98
C ARG A 53 3.34 4.46 1.76
N ILE A 54 3.19 3.34 1.06
CA ILE A 54 2.13 3.14 0.07
C ILE A 54 1.07 2.26 0.70
N GLU A 55 -0.19 2.65 0.58
CA GLU A 55 -1.36 1.86 1.00
C GLU A 55 -2.18 1.50 -0.24
N LEU A 56 -2.17 0.22 -0.62
CA LEU A 56 -2.81 -0.30 -1.82
C LEU A 56 -4.13 -0.99 -1.45
N PHE A 57 -5.16 -0.72 -2.25
CA PHE A 57 -6.51 -1.27 -2.13
C PHE A 57 -6.98 -1.92 -3.43
#